data_AF-A0AAJ6B542-F1
#
_entry.id   AF-A0AAJ6B542-F1
#
_cell.length_a   1.000
_cell.length_b   1.000
_cell.length_c   1.000
_cell.angle_alpha   90.00
_cell.angle_beta   90.00
_cell.angle_gamma   90.00
#
_symmetry.space_group_name_H-M   'P 1'
#
loop_
_entity.id
_entity.type
_entity.pdbx_description
1 polymer ?
#
loop_
_entity_poly.entity_id
_entity_poly.type
_entity_poly.pdbx_seq_one_letter_code
_entity_poly.pdbx_strand_id
1 'polypeptide(L)'
;MNGYLDIIFRSLSVYVFMLVAIRLTGKKELSQLNTTDVVLILLISNAVQNAMVGSDTSLLGGLVAAAVLFALNYLLKKLMFKNEKFRNMITEKPEILIHNGNLDFAKLSKLGITNEELQEAIREHGIEKYKDVKLAIMEADGNISIISGDGSLKQTQYKRKRRHKSLSDLN
;
A
#
# COMPACT_ATOMS: atom_id res chain seq x y z
N MET A 1 -12.92 -41.95 -3.18
CA MET A 1 -13.33 -40.79 -2.37
C MET A 1 -13.73 -39.68 -3.32
N ASN A 2 -14.94 -39.13 -3.17
CA ASN A 2 -15.50 -38.11 -4.08
C ASN A 2 -14.54 -36.93 -4.21
N GLY A 3 -14.09 -36.60 -5.43
CA GLY A 3 -13.12 -35.52 -5.67
C GLY A 3 -13.54 -34.17 -5.05
N TYR A 4 -14.85 -33.94 -4.93
CA TYR A 4 -15.40 -32.79 -4.21
C TYR A 4 -15.03 -32.74 -2.72
N LEU A 5 -15.02 -33.89 -2.02
CA LEU A 5 -14.61 -33.94 -0.61
C LEU A 5 -13.12 -33.61 -0.44
N ASP A 6 -12.26 -34.08 -1.34
CA ASP A 6 -10.83 -33.73 -1.33
C ASP A 6 -10.63 -32.23 -1.51
N ILE A 7 -11.32 -31.63 -2.49
CA ILE A 7 -11.29 -30.17 -2.70
C ILE A 7 -11.76 -29.41 -1.46
N ILE A 8 -12.83 -29.87 -0.78
CA ILE A 8 -13.33 -29.26 0.46
C ILE A 8 -12.27 -29.31 1.57
N PHE A 9 -11.64 -30.47 1.80
CA PHE A 9 -10.61 -30.61 2.84
C PHE A 9 -9.35 -29.79 2.54
N ARG A 10 -8.88 -29.78 1.29
CA ARG A 10 -7.75 -28.94 0.85
C ARG A 10 -8.05 -27.46 1.05
N SER A 11 -9.23 -27.02 0.61
CA SER A 11 -9.70 -25.64 0.76
C SER A 11 -9.75 -25.20 2.22
N LEU A 12 -10.30 -26.04 3.10
CA LEU A 12 -10.37 -25.77 4.53
C LEU A 12 -8.98 -25.69 5.16
N SER A 13 -8.08 -26.59 4.78
CA SER A 13 -6.70 -26.62 5.30
C SER A 13 -5.93 -25.36 4.92
N VAL A 14 -6.05 -24.92 3.66
CA VAL A 14 -5.40 -23.69 3.19
C VAL A 14 -6.02 -22.46 3.86
N TYR A 15 -7.34 -22.42 4.03
CA TYR A 15 -8.01 -21.33 4.74
C TYR A 15 -7.51 -21.17 6.19
N VAL A 16 -7.45 -22.27 6.95
CA VAL A 16 -6.93 -22.25 8.32
C VAL A 16 -5.46 -21.83 8.36
N PHE A 17 -4.63 -22.36 7.45
CA PHE A 17 -3.23 -21.94 7.33
C PHE A 17 -3.10 -20.44 7.07
N MET A 18 -3.88 -19.91 6.13
CA MET A 18 -3.87 -18.48 5.79
C MET A 18 -4.30 -17.61 6.97
N LEU A 19 -5.32 -18.02 7.73
CA LEU A 19 -5.73 -17.31 8.94
C LEU A 19 -4.61 -17.26 9.99
N VAL A 20 -3.92 -18.39 10.20
CA VAL A 20 -2.77 -18.45 11.13
C VAL A 20 -1.64 -17.56 10.63
N ALA A 21 -1.28 -17.66 9.35
CA ALA A 21 -0.22 -16.88 8.74
C ALA A 21 -0.48 -15.37 8.87
N ILE A 22 -1.67 -14.89 8.49
CA ILE A 22 -2.06 -13.48 8.63
C ILE A 22 -2.01 -13.03 10.10
N ARG A 23 -2.42 -13.89 11.03
CA ARG A 23 -2.39 -13.56 12.46
C ARG A 23 -0.96 -13.46 13.01
N LEU A 24 -0.03 -14.25 12.49
CA LEU A 24 1.40 -14.18 12.82
C LEU A 24 2.07 -12.93 12.21
N THR A 25 1.68 -12.52 11.01
CA THR A 25 2.24 -11.32 10.36
C THR A 25 1.82 -10.01 11.04
N GLY A 26 0.74 -10.05 11.84
CA GLY A 26 0.40 -9.01 12.81
C GLY A 26 -0.45 -7.84 12.27
N LYS A 27 -1.08 -7.09 13.18
CA LYS A 27 -2.12 -6.07 12.88
C LYS A 27 -1.64 -4.88 12.02
N LYS A 28 -0.33 -4.69 11.86
CA LYS A 28 0.25 -3.52 11.17
C LYS A 28 0.08 -3.58 9.65
N GLU A 29 -0.07 -4.76 9.05
CA GLU A 29 -0.23 -4.89 7.58
C GLU A 29 -1.59 -4.42 7.06
N LEU A 30 -2.67 -4.62 7.83
CA LEU A 30 -4.03 -4.33 7.34
C LEU A 30 -4.43 -2.85 7.44
N SER A 31 -3.73 -2.04 8.24
CA SER A 31 -4.08 -0.63 8.43
C SER A 31 -3.58 0.28 7.31
N GLN A 32 -2.46 -0.07 6.67
CA GLN A 32 -1.85 0.64 5.54
C GLN A 32 -1.16 -0.38 4.65
N LEU A 33 -1.91 -1.00 3.73
CA LEU A 33 -1.33 -1.91 2.75
C LEU A 33 -0.32 -1.13 1.90
N ASN A 34 0.96 -1.48 2.03
CA ASN A 34 1.99 -0.98 1.13
C ASN A 34 1.91 -1.76 -0.20
N THR A 35 2.51 -1.24 -1.28
CA THR A 35 2.57 -1.89 -2.60
C THR A 35 3.08 -3.33 -2.51
N THR A 36 4.07 -3.59 -1.64
CA THR A 36 4.60 -4.94 -1.40
C THR A 36 3.56 -5.90 -0.83
N ASP A 37 2.66 -5.42 0.04
CA ASP A 37 1.62 -6.25 0.66
C ASP A 37 0.55 -6.65 -0.37
N VAL A 38 0.23 -5.75 -1.30
CA VAL A 38 -0.68 -6.04 -2.42
C VAL A 38 -0.08 -7.11 -3.33
N VAL A 39 1.20 -6.98 -3.69
CA VAL A 39 1.90 -7.98 -4.52
C VAL A 39 1.92 -9.34 -3.81
N LEU A 40 2.18 -9.37 -2.50
CA LEU A 40 2.15 -10.60 -1.72
C LEU A 40 0.77 -11.27 -1.78
N ILE A 41 -0.32 -10.51 -1.56
CA ILE A 41 -1.69 -11.03 -1.60
C ILE A 41 -1.97 -11.67 -2.97
N LEU A 42 -1.57 -11.02 -4.06
CA LEU A 42 -1.74 -11.55 -5.42
C LEU A 42 -0.97 -12.85 -5.65
N LEU A 43 0.30 -12.90 -5.23
CA LEU A 43 1.15 -14.09 -5.38
C LEU A 43 0.61 -15.27 -4.56
N ILE A 44 0.19 -15.02 -3.32
CA ILE A 44 -0.40 -16.06 -2.47
C ILE A 44 -1.74 -16.53 -3.04
N SER A 45 -2.58 -15.61 -3.54
CA SER A 45 -3.87 -15.97 -4.15
C SER A 45 -3.66 -16.99 -5.28
N ASN A 46 -2.66 -16.77 -6.14
CA ASN A 46 -2.34 -17.71 -7.23
C ASN A 46 -1.79 -19.04 -6.68
N ALA A 47 -0.83 -19.01 -5.74
CA ALA A 47 -0.26 -20.21 -5.15
C ALA A 47 -1.32 -21.09 -4.44
N VAL A 48 -2.22 -20.45 -3.68
CA VAL A 48 -3.32 -21.09 -2.96
C VAL A 48 -4.37 -21.63 -3.93
N GLN A 49 -4.72 -20.90 -4.98
CA GLN A 49 -5.67 -21.37 -6.00
C GLN A 49 -5.19 -22.67 -6.64
N ASN A 50 -3.90 -22.75 -6.99
CA ASN A 50 -3.30 -23.99 -7.49
C ASN A 50 -3.34 -25.10 -6.43
N ALA A 51 -3.06 -24.80 -5.16
CA ALA A 51 -3.15 -25.78 -4.07
C ALA A 51 -4.57 -26.35 -3.87
N MET A 52 -5.60 -25.55 -4.10
CA MET A 52 -7.01 -25.89 -3.88
C MET A 52 -7.65 -26.60 -5.07
N VAL A 53 -7.35 -26.18 -6.30
CA VAL A 53 -8.08 -26.58 -7.53
C VAL A 53 -7.15 -27.13 -8.63
N GLY A 54 -5.83 -27.05 -8.46
CA GLY A 54 -4.86 -27.49 -9.47
C GLY A 54 -4.87 -29.00 -9.68
N SER A 55 -4.79 -29.42 -10.95
CA SER A 55 -4.81 -30.82 -11.38
C SER A 55 -3.60 -31.63 -10.92
N ASP A 56 -2.43 -30.98 -10.75
CA ASP A 56 -1.13 -31.66 -10.56
C ASP A 56 -0.35 -31.19 -9.33
N THR A 57 -0.91 -30.26 -8.55
CA THR A 57 -0.21 -29.65 -7.40
C THR A 57 -0.64 -30.28 -6.09
N SER A 58 0.29 -30.96 -5.43
CA SER A 58 0.10 -31.46 -4.07
C SER A 58 -0.21 -30.32 -3.11
N LEU A 59 -1.22 -30.50 -2.23
CA LEU A 59 -1.60 -29.55 -1.17
C LEU A 59 -0.39 -29.03 -0.40
N LEU A 60 0.56 -29.93 -0.11
CA LEU A 60 1.79 -29.65 0.61
C LEU A 60 2.68 -28.67 -0.16
N GLY A 61 2.78 -28.79 -1.48
CA GLY A 61 3.52 -27.88 -2.33
C GLY A 61 2.95 -26.46 -2.31
N GLY A 62 1.62 -26.33 -2.35
CA GLY A 62 0.95 -25.04 -2.22
C GLY A 62 1.13 -24.37 -0.87
N LEU A 63 1.03 -25.15 0.22
CA LEU A 63 1.29 -24.66 1.58
C LEU A 63 2.75 -24.23 1.77
N VAL A 64 3.71 -25.00 1.24
CA VAL A 64 5.14 -24.63 1.27
C VAL A 64 5.40 -23.36 0.48
N ALA A 65 4.83 -23.23 -0.72
CA ALA A 65 4.96 -22.02 -1.52
C ALA A 65 4.41 -20.79 -0.78
N ALA A 66 3.22 -20.89 -0.19
CA ALA A 66 2.64 -19.83 0.61
C ALA A 66 3.49 -19.50 1.85
N ALA A 67 3.99 -20.51 2.57
CA ALA A 67 4.88 -20.32 3.72
C ALA A 67 6.19 -19.60 3.35
N VAL A 68 6.81 -19.97 2.22
CA VAL A 68 8.01 -19.31 1.71
C VAL A 68 7.72 -17.86 1.35
N LEU A 69 6.59 -17.57 0.72
CA LEU A 69 6.18 -16.18 0.40
C LEU A 69 6.00 -15.34 1.66
N PHE A 70 5.34 -15.87 2.69
CA PHE A 70 5.22 -15.19 3.98
C PHE A 70 6.58 -14.96 4.65
N ALA A 71 7.45 -15.98 4.67
CA ALA A 71 8.79 -15.87 5.23
C ALA A 71 9.64 -14.83 4.48
N LEU A 72 9.57 -14.81 3.16
CA LEU A 72 10.28 -13.86 2.32
C LEU A 72 9.76 -12.43 2.54
N ASN A 73 8.44 -12.24 2.61
CA ASN A 73 7.87 -10.91 2.91
C ASN A 73 8.31 -10.42 4.29
N TYR A 74 8.27 -11.28 5.30
CA TYR A 74 8.76 -10.95 6.64
C TYR A 74 10.26 -10.58 6.63
N LEU A 75 11.09 -11.33 5.89
CA LEU A 75 12.52 -11.06 5.77
C LEU A 75 12.79 -9.75 5.03
N LEU A 76 12.08 -9.47 3.94
CA LEU A 76 12.15 -8.20 3.21
C LEU A 76 11.81 -7.02 4.14
N LYS A 77 10.73 -7.13 4.92
CA LYS A 77 10.37 -6.09 5.90
C LYS A 77 11.45 -5.88 6.96
N LYS A 78 12.01 -6.96 7.50
CA LYS A 78 13.11 -6.89 8.48
C LYS A 78 14.37 -6.27 7.87
N LEU A 79 14.67 -6.58 6.61
CA LEU A 79 15.78 -5.99 5.86
C LEU A 79 15.57 -4.49 5.62
N MET A 80 14.36 -4.08 5.19
CA MET A 80 14.00 -2.68 5.04
C MET A 80 14.08 -1.91 6.36
N PHE A 81 13.71 -2.54 7.48
CA PHE A 81 13.83 -1.92 8.81
C PHE A 81 15.29 -1.73 9.22
N LYS A 82 16.18 -2.69 8.91
CA LYS A 82 17.59 -2.63 9.30
C LYS A 82 18.43 -1.75 8.36
N ASN A 83 18.07 -1.64 7.09
CA ASN A 83 18.88 -0.97 6.08
C ASN A 83 18.09 0.13 5.37
N GLU A 84 18.33 1.38 5.76
CA GLU A 84 17.64 2.53 5.19
C GLU A 84 17.89 2.68 3.69
N LYS A 85 19.08 2.33 3.18
CA LYS A 85 19.35 2.38 1.73
C LYS A 85 18.45 1.43 0.95
N PHE A 86 18.22 0.23 1.48
CA PHE A 86 17.34 -0.76 0.86
C PHE A 86 15.87 -0.33 0.95
N ARG A 87 15.46 0.24 2.08
CA ARG A 87 14.14 0.87 2.23
C ARG A 87 13.92 1.96 1.19
N ASN A 88 14.91 2.84 0.98
CA ASN A 88 14.80 3.96 0.04
C ASN A 88 14.81 3.53 -1.44
N MET A 89 15.27 2.31 -1.75
CA MET A 89 15.22 1.76 -3.10
C MET A 89 13.84 1.17 -3.42
N ILE A 90 13.17 0.60 -2.41
CA ILE A 90 11.87 -0.07 -2.55
C ILE A 90 10.70 0.88 -2.29
N THR A 91 10.88 1.83 -1.37
CA THR A 91 9.85 2.77 -0.93
C THR A 91 10.33 4.19 -1.20
N GLU A 92 9.47 4.97 -1.85
CA GLU A 92 9.73 6.39 -2.09
C GLU A 92 9.82 7.13 -0.76
N LYS A 93 10.75 8.08 -0.66
CA LYS A 93 10.88 8.90 0.55
C LYS A 93 9.79 9.96 0.55
N PRO A 94 9.24 10.29 1.73
CA PRO A 94 8.37 11.44 1.83
C PRO A 94 9.16 12.71 1.47
N GLU A 95 8.56 13.58 0.68
CA GLU A 95 9.17 14.82 0.18
C GLU A 95 8.33 16.03 0.61
N ILE A 96 8.98 17.00 1.28
CA ILE A 96 8.32 18.24 1.69
C ILE A 96 8.06 19.10 0.45
N LEU A 97 6.81 19.46 0.21
CA LEU A 97 6.35 20.31 -0.89
C LEU A 97 6.18 21.77 -0.47
N ILE A 98 5.66 22.00 0.74
CA ILE A 98 5.45 23.33 1.33
C ILE A 98 6.01 23.34 2.75
N HIS A 99 6.74 24.39 3.11
CA HIS A 99 7.20 24.64 4.47
C HIS A 99 6.92 26.09 4.87
N ASN A 100 6.02 26.28 5.84
CA ASN A 100 5.56 27.58 6.35
C ASN A 100 5.17 28.56 5.23
N GLY A 101 4.29 28.12 4.33
CA GLY A 101 3.81 28.92 3.20
C GLY A 101 4.79 29.07 2.03
N ASN A 102 6.01 28.52 2.13
CA ASN A 102 6.99 28.53 1.04
C ASN A 102 6.93 27.25 0.22
N LEU A 103 6.70 27.39 -1.09
CA LEU A 103 6.64 26.30 -2.07
C LEU A 103 8.05 25.89 -2.51
N ASP A 104 8.33 24.59 -2.53
CA ASP A 104 9.53 24.04 -3.15
C ASP A 104 9.26 23.67 -4.61
N PHE A 105 9.43 24.63 -5.50
CA PHE A 105 9.19 24.45 -6.94
C PHE A 105 10.09 23.38 -7.58
N ALA A 106 11.32 23.20 -7.07
CA ALA A 106 12.23 22.19 -7.59
C ALA A 106 11.69 20.78 -7.31
N LYS A 107 11.14 20.55 -6.12
CA LYS A 107 10.52 19.27 -5.77
C LYS A 107 9.20 19.04 -6.47
N LEU A 108 8.35 20.07 -6.59
CA LEU A 108 7.10 19.98 -7.36
C LEU A 108 7.38 19.60 -8.82
N SER A 109 8.36 20.23 -9.45
CA SER A 109 8.76 19.89 -10.82
C SER A 109 9.37 18.50 -10.93
N LYS A 110 10.20 18.07 -9.96
CA LYS A 110 10.80 16.74 -9.95
C LYS A 110 9.77 15.62 -9.77
N LEU A 111 8.73 15.88 -8.97
CA LEU A 111 7.64 14.94 -8.70
C LEU A 111 6.49 15.03 -9.72
N GLY A 112 6.55 15.98 -10.66
CA GLY A 112 5.52 16.19 -11.68
C GLY A 112 4.19 16.68 -11.13
N ILE A 113 4.19 17.32 -9.95
CA ILE A 113 2.98 17.81 -9.28
C ILE A 113 2.64 19.17 -9.87
N THR A 114 1.46 19.29 -10.47
CA THR A 114 1.02 20.58 -11.02
C THR A 114 0.48 21.51 -9.93
N ASN A 115 0.41 22.81 -10.23
CA ASN A 115 -0.18 23.77 -9.32
C ASN A 115 -1.65 23.44 -9.04
N GLU A 116 -2.40 22.94 -10.03
CA GLU A 116 -3.80 22.56 -9.86
C GLU A 116 -3.94 21.39 -8.88
N GLU A 117 -3.09 20.36 -9.00
CA GLU A 117 -3.10 19.19 -8.10
C GLU A 117 -2.74 19.58 -6.66
N LEU A 118 -1.76 20.47 -6.49
CA LEU A 118 -1.37 20.94 -5.17
C LEU A 118 -2.49 21.78 -4.54
N GLN A 119 -3.12 22.68 -5.30
CA GLN A 119 -4.25 23.48 -4.83
C GLN A 119 -5.48 22.62 -4.52
N GLU A 120 -5.74 21.59 -5.33
CA GLU A 120 -6.77 20.59 -5.05
C GLU A 120 -6.53 19.92 -3.70
N ALA A 121 -5.31 19.42 -3.46
CA ALA A 121 -4.96 18.78 -2.20
C ALA A 121 -5.11 19.73 -0.99
N ILE A 122 -4.67 20.99 -1.13
CA ILE A 122 -4.82 22.02 -0.09
C ILE A 122 -6.29 22.27 0.24
N ARG A 123 -7.15 22.37 -0.79
CA ARG A 123 -8.59 22.57 -0.65
C ARG A 123 -9.29 21.35 -0.05
N GLU A 124 -8.88 20.14 -0.42
CA GLU A 124 -9.38 18.89 0.21
C GLU A 124 -9.11 18.86 1.72
N HIS A 125 -8.03 19.50 2.18
CA HIS A 125 -7.70 19.64 3.60
C HIS A 125 -8.34 20.89 4.25
N GLY A 126 -9.24 21.59 3.56
CA GLY A 126 -10.00 22.72 4.10
C GLY A 126 -9.20 24.03 4.21
N ILE A 127 -8.10 24.16 3.48
CA ILE A 127 -7.28 25.36 3.45
C ILE A 127 -7.49 26.06 2.09
N GLU A 128 -7.59 27.40 2.08
CA GLU A 128 -7.83 28.16 0.85
C GLU A 128 -6.56 28.58 0.13
N LYS A 129 -5.49 28.87 0.88
CA LYS A 129 -4.24 29.40 0.33
C LYS A 129 -3.06 28.57 0.82
N TYR A 130 -2.13 28.29 -0.09
CA TYR A 130 -0.87 27.62 0.24
C TYR A 130 -0.05 28.36 1.30
N LYS A 131 -0.23 29.68 1.45
CA LYS A 131 0.44 30.51 2.47
C LYS A 131 0.04 30.12 3.89
N ASP A 132 -1.17 29.59 4.07
CA ASP A 132 -1.70 29.18 5.37
C ASP A 132 -1.33 27.72 5.70
N VAL A 133 -0.57 27.06 4.81
CA VAL A 133 -0.05 25.71 5.02
C VAL A 133 1.27 25.78 5.79
N LYS A 134 1.29 25.15 6.97
CA LYS A 134 2.52 24.99 7.75
C LYS A 134 3.45 23.94 7.14
N LEU A 135 2.89 22.81 6.71
CA LEU A 135 3.65 21.72 6.14
C LEU A 135 2.79 20.96 5.14
N ALA A 136 3.29 20.75 3.92
CA ALA A 136 2.73 19.78 2.98
C ALA A 136 3.82 18.77 2.60
N ILE A 137 3.51 17.48 2.68
CA ILE A 137 4.43 16.39 2.41
C ILE A 137 3.79 15.46 1.38
N MET A 138 4.51 15.13 0.32
CA MET A 138 4.20 13.96 -0.51
C MET A 138 4.62 12.72 0.26
N GLU A 139 3.67 11.89 0.64
CA GLU A 139 3.89 10.63 1.34
C GLU A 139 4.33 9.51 0.37
N ALA A 140 4.91 8.45 0.91
CA ALA A 140 5.40 7.31 0.13
C ALA A 140 4.30 6.53 -0.62
N ASP A 141 3.03 6.70 -0.22
CA ASP A 141 1.87 6.12 -0.89
C ASP A 141 1.30 7.02 -2.01
N GLY A 142 1.95 8.17 -2.28
CA GLY A 142 1.55 9.14 -3.30
C GLY A 142 0.43 10.08 -2.87
N ASN A 143 0.04 10.08 -1.59
CA ASN A 143 -0.89 11.06 -1.03
C ASN A 143 -0.13 12.31 -0.57
N ILE A 144 -0.79 13.47 -0.61
CA ILE A 144 -0.25 14.70 -0.05
C ILE A 144 -0.88 14.90 1.33
N SER A 145 -0.07 14.84 2.39
CA SER A 145 -0.49 15.17 3.75
C SER A 145 -0.25 16.66 4.01
N ILE A 146 -1.21 17.31 4.68
CA ILE A 146 -1.16 18.76 4.91
C ILE A 146 -1.45 19.08 6.38
N ILE A 147 -0.61 19.95 6.95
CA ILE A 147 -0.75 20.51 8.29
C ILE A 147 -1.02 22.02 8.14
N SER A 148 -2.16 22.45 8.65
CA SER A 148 -2.53 23.86 8.70
C SER A 148 -1.61 24.66 9.64
N GLY A 149 -1.34 25.92 9.29
CA GLY A 149 -0.69 26.89 10.18
C GLY A 149 -1.61 27.42 11.28
N ASP A 150 -2.92 27.30 11.09
CA ASP A 150 -3.91 27.74 12.05
C ASP A 150 -4.21 26.63 13.08
N GLY A 151 -4.01 26.91 14.37
CA GLY A 151 -4.24 25.97 15.47
C GLY A 151 -5.72 25.59 15.67
N SER A 152 -6.63 26.25 14.95
CA SER A 152 -8.08 25.99 15.00
C SER A 152 -8.59 24.98 13.95
N LEU A 153 -7.80 24.66 12.92
CA LEU A 153 -8.20 23.75 11.84
C LEU A 153 -7.86 22.29 12.19
N LYS A 154 -8.91 21.48 12.41
CA LYS A 154 -8.79 20.05 12.72
C LYS A 154 -8.11 19.31 11.57
N GLN A 155 -7.07 18.51 11.89
CA GLN A 155 -6.42 17.60 10.95
C GLN A 155 -7.47 16.65 10.34
N THR A 156 -7.69 16.74 9.04
CA THR A 156 -8.52 15.79 8.29
C THR A 156 -7.61 14.71 7.68
N GLN A 157 -7.85 13.45 8.02
CA GLN A 157 -7.24 12.34 7.29
C GLN A 157 -8.02 12.11 6.01
N TYR A 158 -7.51 12.60 4.88
CA TYR A 158 -8.11 12.36 3.58
C TYR A 158 -7.30 11.31 2.80
N LYS A 159 -7.93 10.18 2.48
CA LYS A 159 -7.33 9.11 1.69
C LYS A 159 -7.71 9.34 0.23
N ARG A 160 -6.77 9.77 -0.61
CA ARG A 160 -7.03 10.09 -2.03
C ARG A 160 -7.53 8.84 -2.74
N LYS A 161 -8.81 8.80 -3.10
CA LYS A 161 -9.36 7.74 -3.96
C LYS A 161 -8.97 8.11 -5.39
N ARG A 162 -7.78 7.70 -5.84
CA ARG A 162 -7.34 7.92 -7.24
C ARG A 162 -8.40 7.37 -8.19
N ARG A 163 -9.22 8.25 -8.76
CA ARG A 163 -10.04 7.94 -9.93
C ARG A 163 -9.08 7.88 -11.10
N HIS A 164 -8.67 6.68 -11.50
CA HIS A 164 -8.16 6.46 -12.84
C HIS A 164 -9.27 6.92 -13.81
N LYS A 165 -9.10 8.09 -14.43
CA LYS A 165 -9.84 8.39 -15.64
C LYS A 165 -9.31 7.43 -16.70
N SER A 166 -10.05 6.36 -16.98
CA SER A 166 -9.78 5.58 -18.19
C SER A 166 -10.06 6.47 -19.38
N LEU A 167 -9.23 6.34 -20.41
CA LEU A 167 -9.36 7.04 -21.69
C LEU A 167 -10.63 6.65 -22.48
N SER A 168 -11.58 5.97 -21.85
CA SER A 168 -12.88 5.56 -22.41
C SER A 168 -13.93 6.66 -22.38
N ASP A 169 -13.74 7.73 -21.59
CA ASP A 169 -14.77 8.76 -21.35
C ASP A 169 -14.59 10.00 -22.25
N LEU A 170 -13.88 9.84 -23.37
CA LEU A 170 -13.57 10.90 -24.34
C LEU A 170 -14.14 10.59 -25.75
N ASN A 171 -15.26 9.87 -25.82
CA ASN A 171 -16.06 9.74 -27.06
C ASN A 171 -17.50 10.19 -26.82
#